data_AF-A0A7L9J674-F1
#
_entry.id   AF-A0A7L9J674-F1
#
_cell.length_a   1.000
_cell.length_b   1.000
_cell.length_c   1.000
_cell.angle_alpha   90.00
_cell.angle_beta   90.00
_cell.angle_gamma   90.00
#
_symmetry.space_group_name_H-M   'P 1'
#
loop_
_entity.id
_entity.type
_entity.pdbx_description
1 polymer ?
#
loop_
_entity_poly.entity_id
_entity_poly.type
_entity_poly.pdbx_seq_one_letter_code
_entity_poly.pdbx_strand_id
1 'polypeptide(L)'
;MTQVSVNDGPWQSSARASCGPPRAVTVPGAPGEPPRTVPVQPPPVPTMAQIQTAFRELPFSKPSVSIQPKGNKTLKGLKTFYAAAWPGDSGLQPGETSKPVKLLSWTIDFRVAAQDYRYDFGDGTTSGWTTSTGGTYPDGDVTHTYKNTGDKDVKVDARLTGQYRVNGGQWQDIATVADLQDEPVDTLEVLGTRTRLTSYTY
;
A
#
# COMPACT_ATOMS: atom_id res chain seq x y z
N MET A 1 7.30 2.08 53.64
CA MET A 1 8.74 2.43 53.51
C MET A 1 9.39 1.30 52.75
N THR A 2 9.90 1.54 51.54
CA THR A 2 10.57 0.51 50.74
C THR A 2 12.07 0.72 50.84
N GLN A 3 12.78 -0.28 51.33
CA GLN A 3 14.24 -0.26 51.42
C GLN A 3 14.83 -0.89 50.16
N VAL A 4 15.91 -0.32 49.65
CA VAL A 4 16.67 -0.85 48.52
C VAL A 4 18.12 -1.03 48.94
N SER A 5 18.72 -2.16 48.54
CA SER A 5 20.15 -2.44 48.65
C SER A 5 20.71 -2.63 47.25
N VAL A 6 21.87 -2.03 46.98
CA VAL A 6 22.59 -2.16 45.70
C VAL A 6 23.96 -2.76 46.02
N ASN A 7 24.35 -3.82 45.30
CA ASN A 7 25.63 -4.54 45.46
C ASN A 7 25.93 -4.98 46.92
N ASP A 8 24.94 -5.56 47.60
CA ASP A 8 25.02 -6.00 49.00
C ASP A 8 25.38 -4.91 50.02
N GLY A 9 25.18 -3.64 49.64
CA GLY A 9 25.38 -2.49 50.51
C GLY A 9 24.27 -2.32 51.56
N PRO A 10 24.49 -1.46 52.57
CA PRO A 10 23.53 -1.20 53.64
C PRO A 10 22.19 -0.71 53.09
N TRP A 11 21.09 -1.22 53.69
CA TRP A 11 19.72 -0.88 53.29
C TRP A 11 19.42 0.61 53.46
N GLN A 12 19.02 1.27 52.37
CA GLN A 12 18.63 2.68 52.40
C GLN A 12 17.11 2.82 52.27
N SER A 13 16.51 3.65 53.11
CA SER A 13 15.10 4.01 53.02
C SER A 13 14.87 4.96 51.85
N SER A 14 14.28 4.47 50.75
CA SER A 14 13.91 5.31 49.61
C SER A 14 12.55 5.97 49.87
N ALA A 15 12.48 7.31 49.85
CA ALA A 15 11.25 8.05 50.13
C ALA A 15 10.22 8.03 48.97
N ARG A 16 10.57 7.49 47.80
CA ARG A 16 9.67 7.39 46.64
C ARG A 16 10.02 6.18 45.78
N ALA A 17 9.68 4.98 46.22
CA ALA A 17 9.58 3.83 45.33
C ALA A 17 8.37 4.05 44.42
N SER A 18 8.60 4.70 43.28
CA SER A 18 7.66 4.71 42.17
C SER A 18 7.67 3.30 41.56
N CYS A 19 6.54 2.59 41.53
CA CYS A 19 6.38 1.28 40.88
C CYS A 19 6.40 1.40 39.33
N GLY A 20 7.40 2.06 38.77
CA GLY A 20 7.58 2.26 37.34
C GLY A 20 9.06 2.26 36.97
N PRO A 21 9.40 2.19 35.67
CA PRO A 21 10.78 2.23 35.22
C PRO A 21 11.50 3.47 35.76
N PRO A 22 12.77 3.35 36.20
CA PRO A 22 13.51 4.46 36.75
C PRO A 22 13.60 5.59 35.72
N ARG A 23 13.22 6.81 36.11
CA ARG A 23 13.27 8.00 35.25
C ARG A 23 14.68 8.59 35.12
N ALA A 24 15.59 8.18 35.99
CA ALA A 24 16.98 8.58 35.98
C ALA A 24 17.84 7.51 36.67
N VAL A 25 19.11 7.44 36.30
CA VAL A 25 20.14 6.61 36.92
C VAL A 25 21.17 7.53 37.56
N THR A 26 21.45 7.34 38.84
CA THR A 26 22.54 8.05 39.54
C THR A 26 23.81 7.22 39.43
N VAL A 27 24.85 7.80 38.84
CA VAL A 27 26.18 7.19 38.69
C VAL A 27 27.13 7.85 39.69
N PRO A 28 27.93 7.08 40.45
CA PRO A 28 28.95 7.64 41.33
C PRO A 28 29.90 8.57 40.55
N GLY A 29 30.18 9.75 41.12
CA GLY A 29 31.22 10.64 40.60
C GLY A 29 32.62 10.09 40.89
N ALA A 30 33.64 10.70 40.27
CA ALA A 30 35.03 10.46 40.66
C ALA A 30 35.26 10.90 42.13
N PRO A 31 36.32 10.42 42.81
CA PRO A 31 36.63 10.87 44.17
C PRO A 31 36.73 12.40 44.24
N GLY A 32 35.89 13.01 45.08
CA GLY A 32 35.79 14.47 45.22
C GLY A 32 34.75 15.16 44.31
N GLU A 33 34.07 14.42 43.44
CA GLU A 33 32.99 14.94 42.58
C GLU A 33 31.61 14.47 43.06
N PRO A 34 30.57 15.35 43.04
CA PRO A 34 29.22 14.93 43.35
C PRO A 34 28.69 13.87 42.36
N PRO A 35 27.79 12.97 42.80
CA PRO A 35 27.15 11.98 41.93
C PRO A 35 26.42 12.65 40.76
N ARG A 36 26.51 12.03 39.58
CA ARG A 36 25.82 12.51 38.38
C ARG A 36 24.50 11.77 38.20
N THR A 37 23.42 12.51 37.98
CA THR A 37 22.10 11.93 37.69
C THR A 37 21.83 12.05 36.19
N VAL A 38 21.70 10.92 35.50
CA VAL A 38 21.43 10.84 34.07
C VAL A 38 19.95 10.49 33.87
N PRO A 39 19.14 11.31 33.16
CA PRO A 39 17.76 10.97 32.87
C PRO A 39 17.70 9.78 31.90
N VAL A 40 16.76 8.86 32.13
CA VAL A 40 16.45 7.79 31.18
C VAL A 40 15.55 8.39 30.10
N GLN A 41 16.06 8.46 28.87
CA GLN A 41 15.28 8.95 27.73
C GLN A 41 14.32 7.86 27.24
N PRO A 42 13.02 8.16 27.04
CA PRO A 42 12.11 7.19 26.45
C PRO A 42 12.57 6.83 25.03
N PRO A 43 12.29 5.60 24.56
CA PRO A 43 12.63 5.22 23.20
C PRO A 43 11.93 6.15 22.20
N PRO A 44 12.59 6.49 21.08
CA PRO A 44 12.00 7.34 20.07
C PRO A 44 10.74 6.68 19.47
N VAL A 45 9.70 7.49 19.26
CA VAL A 45 8.44 7.09 18.63
C VAL A 45 8.51 7.41 17.13
N PRO A 46 8.07 6.52 16.23
CA PRO A 46 7.98 6.81 14.80
C PRO A 46 7.09 8.01 14.56
N THR A 47 7.54 8.93 13.73
CA THR A 47 6.71 10.05 13.28
C THR A 47 5.69 9.56 12.25
N MET A 48 4.60 10.31 12.07
CA MET A 48 3.62 10.01 11.01
C MET A 48 4.27 9.98 9.62
N ALA A 49 5.21 10.88 9.35
CA ALA A 49 5.93 10.89 8.08
C ALA A 49 6.73 9.59 7.86
N GLN A 50 7.37 9.03 8.90
CA GLN A 50 8.07 7.75 8.81
C GLN A 50 7.12 6.59 8.53
N ILE A 51 5.95 6.58 9.18
CA ILE A 51 4.92 5.54 8.97
C ILE A 51 4.37 5.63 7.54
N GLN A 52 4.09 6.83 7.03
CA GLN A 52 3.62 7.05 5.67
C GLN A 52 4.65 6.67 4.62
N THR A 53 5.93 6.97 4.85
CA THR A 53 7.02 6.52 3.97
C THR A 53 7.12 5.00 3.95
N ALA A 54 7.09 4.36 5.13
CA ALA A 54 7.11 2.90 5.21
C ALA A 54 5.91 2.25 4.49
N PHE A 55 4.73 2.87 4.54
CA PHE A 55 3.56 2.41 3.78
C PHE A 55 3.82 2.47 2.27
N ARG A 56 4.36 3.57 1.75
CA ARG A 56 4.66 3.73 0.31
C ARG A 56 5.75 2.77 -0.19
N GLU A 57 6.62 2.31 0.70
CA GLU A 57 7.70 1.37 0.40
C GLU A 57 7.28 -0.10 0.56
N LEU A 58 6.02 -0.38 0.93
CA LEU A 58 5.53 -1.75 1.00
C LEU A 58 5.64 -2.44 -0.37
N PRO A 59 5.89 -3.77 -0.39
CA PRO A 59 6.00 -4.53 -1.63
C PRO A 59 4.61 -4.79 -2.22
N PHE A 60 3.97 -3.77 -2.78
CA PHE A 60 2.69 -3.91 -3.43
C PHE A 60 2.81 -4.75 -4.71
N SER A 61 1.81 -5.59 -4.94
CA SER A 61 1.61 -6.20 -6.25
C SER A 61 1.25 -5.10 -7.27
N LYS A 62 1.47 -5.35 -8.55
CA LYS A 62 1.06 -4.42 -9.61
C LYS A 62 -0.16 -4.98 -10.32
N PRO A 63 -1.28 -4.24 -10.41
CA PRO A 63 -2.44 -4.73 -11.14
C PRO A 63 -2.11 -4.81 -12.64
N SER A 64 -2.66 -5.81 -13.31
CA SER A 64 -2.71 -5.86 -14.76
C SER A 64 -4.13 -5.59 -15.25
N VAL A 65 -4.26 -5.29 -16.54
CA VAL A 65 -5.56 -5.09 -17.15
C VAL A 65 -6.14 -6.42 -17.62
N SER A 66 -7.38 -6.70 -17.25
CA SER A 66 -8.19 -7.78 -17.83
C SER A 66 -9.09 -7.18 -18.91
N ILE A 67 -9.09 -7.77 -20.10
CA ILE A 67 -9.78 -7.24 -21.28
C ILE A 67 -10.80 -8.25 -21.80
N GLN A 68 -11.99 -7.77 -22.15
CA GLN A 68 -12.96 -8.53 -22.93
C GLN A 68 -13.38 -7.80 -24.21
N PRO A 69 -13.44 -8.50 -25.37
CA PRO A 69 -13.39 -9.96 -25.56
C PRO A 69 -12.04 -10.63 -25.23
N LYS A 70 -12.09 -11.91 -24.80
CA LYS A 70 -10.87 -12.66 -24.44
C LYS A 70 -9.93 -12.82 -25.65
N GLY A 71 -8.63 -12.89 -25.38
CA GLY A 71 -7.59 -13.06 -26.39
C GLY A 71 -6.99 -11.76 -26.90
N ASN A 72 -7.19 -10.65 -26.16
CA ASN A 72 -6.63 -9.33 -26.44
C ASN A 72 -6.86 -8.89 -27.88
N LYS A 73 -8.08 -9.14 -28.37
CA LYS A 73 -8.55 -8.75 -29.69
C LYS A 73 -9.93 -8.14 -29.55
N THR A 74 -10.13 -6.99 -30.17
CA THR A 74 -11.44 -6.35 -30.25
C THR A 74 -11.68 -5.82 -31.66
N LEU A 75 -12.94 -5.56 -32.00
CA LEU A 75 -13.28 -4.92 -33.26
C LEU A 75 -13.44 -3.42 -33.05
N LYS A 76 -13.00 -2.64 -34.04
CA LYS A 76 -13.31 -1.21 -34.07
C LYS A 76 -14.83 -1.00 -34.00
N GLY A 77 -15.26 0.04 -33.29
CA GLY A 77 -16.68 0.36 -33.13
C GLY A 77 -17.45 -0.57 -32.18
N LEU A 78 -16.82 -1.60 -31.60
CA LEU A 78 -17.40 -2.40 -30.53
C LEU A 78 -16.87 -1.98 -29.16
N LYS A 79 -17.73 -2.14 -28.16
CA LYS A 79 -17.40 -1.89 -26.77
C LYS A 79 -16.45 -2.99 -26.27
N THR A 80 -15.33 -2.54 -25.73
CA THR A 80 -14.34 -3.38 -25.04
C THR A 80 -14.47 -3.10 -23.54
N PHE A 81 -14.48 -4.15 -22.72
CA PHE A 81 -14.64 -4.05 -21.27
C PHE A 81 -13.30 -4.29 -20.59
N TYR A 82 -13.02 -3.52 -19.55
CA TYR A 82 -11.77 -3.57 -18.80
C TYR A 82 -12.03 -3.79 -17.32
N ALA A 83 -11.12 -4.49 -16.67
CA ALA A 83 -11.10 -4.62 -15.21
C ALA A 83 -9.67 -4.66 -14.69
N ALA A 84 -9.44 -4.12 -13.49
CA ALA A 84 -8.19 -4.29 -12.77
C ALA A 84 -8.09 -5.72 -12.22
N ALA A 85 -7.01 -6.42 -12.54
CA ALA A 85 -6.73 -7.75 -12.04
C ALA A 85 -5.44 -7.72 -11.19
N TRP A 86 -5.56 -8.12 -9.93
CA TRP A 86 -4.41 -8.21 -9.04
C TRP A 86 -3.77 -9.60 -9.14
N PRO A 87 -2.45 -9.70 -9.33
CA PRO A 87 -1.78 -10.98 -9.32
C PRO A 87 -1.80 -11.51 -7.88
N GLY A 88 -2.28 -12.74 -7.68
CA GLY A 88 -2.23 -13.43 -6.39
C GLY A 88 -0.81 -13.91 -6.05
N ASP A 89 0.18 -13.03 -6.20
CA ASP A 89 1.59 -13.29 -5.94
C ASP A 89 1.97 -12.96 -4.49
N SER A 90 3.26 -12.77 -4.21
CA SER A 90 3.75 -12.48 -2.86
C SER A 90 3.64 -11.01 -2.44
N GLY A 91 3.26 -10.12 -3.36
CA GLY A 91 3.05 -8.71 -3.07
C GLY A 91 1.72 -8.45 -2.36
N LEU A 92 1.55 -7.22 -1.87
CA LEU A 92 0.31 -6.80 -1.22
C LEU A 92 -0.69 -6.23 -2.23
N GLN A 93 -1.94 -6.69 -2.13
CA GLN A 93 -3.08 -6.18 -2.90
C GLN A 93 -4.14 -5.55 -1.97
N PRO A 94 -5.09 -4.76 -2.52
CA PRO A 94 -6.22 -4.23 -1.76
C PRO A 94 -6.97 -5.31 -0.96
N GLY A 95 -7.27 -5.04 0.30
CA GLY A 95 -7.93 -5.96 1.22
C GLY A 95 -6.98 -6.77 2.11
N GLU A 96 -5.68 -6.74 1.85
CA GLU A 96 -4.70 -7.49 2.63
C GLU A 96 -4.08 -6.69 3.78
N THR A 97 -3.47 -7.42 4.72
CA THR A 97 -2.69 -6.86 5.82
C THR A 97 -1.21 -7.22 5.61
N SER A 98 -0.32 -6.24 5.76
CA SER A 98 1.11 -6.44 5.64
C SER A 98 1.65 -7.39 6.72
N LYS A 99 2.84 -7.96 6.47
CA LYS A 99 3.65 -8.47 7.57
C LYS A 99 4.02 -7.31 8.52
N PRO A 100 4.29 -7.59 9.80
CA PRO A 100 4.67 -6.55 10.75
C PRO A 100 5.96 -5.84 10.32
N VAL A 101 5.91 -4.52 10.18
CA VAL A 101 7.05 -3.67 9.83
C VAL A 101 7.66 -3.13 11.12
N LYS A 102 8.99 -3.20 11.24
CA LYS A 102 9.71 -2.64 12.38
C LYS A 102 10.18 -1.23 12.05
N LEU A 103 9.65 -0.25 12.77
CA LEU A 103 10.13 1.13 12.75
C LEU A 103 10.66 1.48 14.14
N LEU A 104 11.97 1.68 14.25
CA LEU A 104 12.64 1.84 15.55
C LEU A 104 12.34 0.61 16.45
N SER A 105 11.89 0.83 17.68
CA SER A 105 11.46 -0.24 18.60
C SER A 105 9.98 -0.63 18.45
N TRP A 106 9.30 -0.15 17.41
CA TRP A 106 7.85 -0.28 17.25
C TRP A 106 7.48 -1.24 16.13
N THR A 107 6.37 -1.94 16.33
CA THR A 107 5.78 -2.84 15.34
C THR A 107 4.60 -2.14 14.71
N ILE A 108 4.62 -2.00 13.39
CA ILE A 108 3.55 -1.37 12.62
C ILE A 108 2.93 -2.40 11.70
N ASP A 109 1.61 -2.57 11.76
CA ASP A 109 0.86 -3.34 10.79
C ASP A 109 0.13 -2.38 9.86
N PHE A 110 0.03 -2.72 8.57
CA PHE A 110 -0.71 -1.94 7.58
C PHE A 110 -1.83 -2.77 6.97
N ARG A 111 -3.02 -2.17 6.81
CA ARG A 111 -4.13 -2.71 6.01
C ARG A 111 -4.20 -1.90 4.73
N VAL A 112 -4.16 -2.59 3.58
CA VAL A 112 -4.12 -1.97 2.27
C VAL A 112 -5.53 -1.87 1.70
N ALA A 113 -5.86 -0.73 1.11
CA ALA A 113 -7.12 -0.48 0.42
C ALA A 113 -6.84 0.18 -0.94
N ALA A 114 -7.71 -0.08 -1.90
CA ALA A 114 -7.71 0.68 -3.15
C ALA A 114 -8.33 2.06 -2.89
N GLN A 115 -7.68 3.10 -3.40
CA GLN A 115 -8.27 4.43 -3.46
C GLN A 115 -9.00 4.60 -4.80
N ASP A 116 -8.29 4.43 -5.90
CA ASP A 116 -8.85 4.52 -7.25
C ASP A 116 -7.88 3.94 -8.31
N TYR A 117 -8.38 3.80 -9.53
CA TYR A 117 -7.74 3.20 -10.69
C TYR A 117 -7.82 4.16 -11.89
N ARG A 118 -6.87 4.05 -12.81
CA ARG A 118 -6.91 4.74 -14.10
C ARG A 118 -6.51 3.80 -15.22
N TYR A 119 -7.40 3.63 -16.19
CA TYR A 119 -7.16 2.78 -17.36
C TYR A 119 -6.65 3.64 -18.51
N ASP A 120 -5.50 3.26 -19.07
CA ASP A 120 -5.01 3.79 -20.34
C ASP A 120 -5.40 2.82 -21.46
N PHE A 121 -6.10 3.34 -22.47
CA PHE A 121 -6.62 2.55 -23.56
C PHE A 121 -5.64 2.45 -24.75
N GLY A 122 -4.46 3.07 -24.70
CA GLY A 122 -3.42 2.92 -25.72
C GLY A 122 -3.69 3.66 -27.03
N ASP A 123 -4.74 4.50 -27.09
CA ASP A 123 -5.04 5.40 -28.20
C ASP A 123 -4.99 6.88 -27.82
N GLY A 124 -4.34 7.20 -26.69
CA GLY A 124 -4.25 8.54 -26.12
C GLY A 124 -5.46 8.92 -25.26
N THR A 125 -6.43 8.03 -25.08
CA THR A 125 -7.57 8.22 -24.17
C THR A 125 -7.43 7.38 -22.91
N THR A 126 -8.04 7.87 -21.82
CA THR A 126 -8.04 7.20 -20.51
C THR A 126 -9.43 7.27 -19.89
N SER A 127 -9.69 6.44 -18.88
CA SER A 127 -10.92 6.52 -18.07
C SER A 127 -10.98 7.74 -17.14
N GLY A 128 -9.86 8.46 -16.96
CA GLY A 128 -9.63 9.25 -15.75
C GLY A 128 -9.53 8.36 -14.50
N TRP A 129 -9.32 8.97 -13.33
CA TRP A 129 -9.32 8.24 -12.05
C TRP A 129 -10.75 7.87 -11.65
N THR A 130 -10.96 6.60 -11.30
CA THR A 130 -12.26 6.05 -10.90
C THR A 130 -12.11 5.07 -9.74
N THR A 131 -13.09 5.00 -8.86
CA THR A 131 -13.13 3.97 -7.80
C THR A 131 -13.57 2.60 -8.32
N SER A 132 -14.02 2.52 -9.57
CA SER A 132 -14.43 1.27 -10.17
C SER A 132 -13.22 0.40 -10.55
N THR A 133 -13.28 -0.87 -10.15
CA THR A 133 -12.37 -1.93 -10.63
C THR A 133 -12.70 -2.38 -12.05
N GLY A 134 -13.68 -1.76 -12.71
CA GLY A 134 -14.21 -2.20 -13.99
C GLY A 134 -15.05 -3.47 -13.85
N GLY A 135 -15.11 -4.24 -14.92
CA GLY A 135 -15.81 -5.52 -14.90
C GLY A 135 -15.86 -6.17 -16.27
N THR A 136 -16.50 -7.33 -16.31
CA THR A 136 -16.68 -8.09 -17.55
C THR A 136 -18.06 -7.85 -18.14
N TYR A 137 -18.26 -8.20 -19.42
CA TYR A 137 -19.58 -8.17 -20.02
C TYR A 137 -20.56 -9.08 -19.23
N PRO A 138 -21.85 -8.71 -19.09
CA PRO A 138 -22.48 -7.46 -19.58
C PRO A 138 -22.41 -6.27 -18.62
N ASP A 139 -22.04 -6.51 -17.35
CA ASP A 139 -22.25 -5.54 -16.27
C ASP A 139 -21.06 -4.61 -16.00
N GLY A 140 -19.92 -4.85 -16.65
CA GLY A 140 -18.74 -4.01 -16.52
C GLY A 140 -18.97 -2.56 -16.95
N ASP A 141 -18.46 -1.63 -16.15
CA ASP A 141 -18.72 -0.19 -16.27
C ASP A 141 -17.54 0.59 -16.87
N VAL A 142 -16.31 0.08 -16.74
CA VAL A 142 -15.13 0.61 -17.45
C VAL A 142 -15.09 0.02 -18.86
N THR A 143 -15.41 0.87 -19.84
CA THR A 143 -15.54 0.45 -21.23
C THR A 143 -14.96 1.46 -22.19
N HIS A 144 -14.44 0.99 -23.32
CA HIS A 144 -13.91 1.84 -24.40
C HIS A 144 -14.27 1.31 -25.78
N THR A 145 -14.42 2.21 -26.74
CA THR A 145 -14.74 1.89 -28.13
C THR A 145 -13.70 2.52 -29.06
N TYR A 146 -12.88 1.68 -29.68
CA TYR A 146 -11.82 2.13 -30.58
C TYR A 146 -12.35 2.59 -31.93
N LYS A 147 -11.80 3.71 -32.42
CA LYS A 147 -12.08 4.26 -33.75
C LYS A 147 -11.15 3.71 -34.83
N ASN A 148 -9.90 3.45 -34.47
CA ASN A 148 -8.84 3.05 -35.39
C ASN A 148 -8.37 1.63 -35.09
N THR A 149 -7.96 0.90 -36.12
CA THR A 149 -7.37 -0.43 -36.01
C THR A 149 -5.90 -0.39 -35.61
N GLY A 150 -5.32 -1.55 -35.33
CA GLY A 150 -3.91 -1.73 -34.96
C GLY A 150 -3.71 -1.98 -33.47
N ASP A 151 -2.47 -2.16 -33.08
CA ASP A 151 -2.09 -2.50 -31.71
C ASP A 151 -2.23 -1.30 -30.77
N LYS A 152 -2.59 -1.60 -29.52
CA LYS A 152 -2.83 -0.64 -28.43
C LYS A 152 -2.14 -1.14 -27.18
N ASP A 153 -1.25 -0.32 -26.64
CA ASP A 153 -0.60 -0.58 -25.36
C ASP A 153 -1.53 -0.13 -24.25
N VAL A 154 -2.16 -1.09 -23.59
CA VAL A 154 -3.17 -0.86 -22.55
C VAL A 154 -2.61 -1.19 -21.18
N LYS A 155 -2.98 -0.41 -20.17
CA LYS A 155 -2.58 -0.64 -18.79
C LYS A 155 -3.59 -0.08 -17.80
N VAL A 156 -3.43 -0.44 -16.54
CA VAL A 156 -4.19 0.13 -15.42
C VAL A 156 -3.21 0.61 -14.35
N ASP A 157 -3.28 1.90 -14.03
CA ASP A 157 -2.57 2.48 -12.89
C ASP A 157 -3.45 2.38 -11.63
N ALA A 158 -2.85 2.26 -10.45
CA ALA A 158 -3.60 2.22 -9.19
C ALA A 158 -3.02 3.14 -8.11
N ARG A 159 -3.91 3.75 -7.32
CA ARG A 159 -3.55 4.46 -6.09
C ARG A 159 -4.06 3.68 -4.89
N LEU A 160 -3.14 3.40 -3.97
CA LEU A 160 -3.43 2.64 -2.76
C LEU A 160 -3.39 3.54 -1.54
N THR A 161 -4.32 3.32 -0.63
CA THR A 161 -4.35 3.93 0.69
C THR A 161 -4.57 2.85 1.73
N GLY A 162 -4.88 3.21 2.97
CA GLY A 162 -5.13 2.20 3.98
C GLY A 162 -5.13 2.71 5.39
N GLN A 163 -4.89 1.77 6.30
CA GLN A 163 -4.84 2.01 7.72
C GLN A 163 -3.56 1.42 8.29
N TYR A 164 -3.11 1.96 9.42
CA TYR A 164 -2.00 1.42 10.19
C TYR A 164 -2.41 1.26 11.66
N ARG A 165 -1.70 0.40 12.38
CA ARG A 165 -1.77 0.36 13.84
C ARG A 165 -0.38 0.13 14.42
N VAL A 166 -0.20 0.61 15.65
CA VAL A 166 1.08 0.57 16.36
C VAL A 166 0.98 -0.43 17.51
N ASN A 167 1.90 -1.40 17.57
CA ASN A 167 1.99 -2.43 18.61
C ASN A 167 0.65 -3.12 18.92
N GLY A 168 -0.15 -3.43 17.90
CA GLY A 168 -1.45 -4.08 18.05
C GLY A 168 -2.57 -3.18 18.59
N GLY A 169 -2.37 -1.85 18.63
CA GLY A 169 -3.38 -0.87 19.02
C GLY A 169 -4.52 -0.70 18.02
N GLN A 170 -5.23 0.42 18.12
CA GLN A 170 -6.33 0.75 17.21
C GLN A 170 -5.83 1.08 15.81
N TRP A 171 -6.63 0.71 14.81
CA TRP A 171 -6.41 1.10 13.42
C TRP A 171 -6.69 2.59 13.24
N GLN A 172 -5.82 3.24 12.48
CA GLN A 172 -5.87 4.66 12.15
C GLN A 172 -5.62 4.82 10.65
N ASP A 173 -6.28 5.78 10.01
CA ASP A 173 -6.06 6.03 8.59
C ASP A 173 -4.64 6.52 8.33
N ILE A 174 -4.01 5.98 7.29
CA ILE A 174 -2.63 6.32 6.94
C ILE A 174 -2.49 7.77 6.43
N ALA A 175 -3.60 8.36 5.98
CA ALA A 175 -3.66 9.71 5.41
C ALA A 175 -2.57 9.96 4.36
N THR A 176 -2.29 8.93 3.55
CA THR A 176 -1.31 8.96 2.47
C THR A 176 -1.74 8.03 1.35
N VAL A 177 -1.07 8.19 0.20
CA VAL A 177 -1.30 7.43 -1.01
C VAL A 177 0.02 6.84 -1.46
N ALA A 178 0.00 5.57 -1.88
CA ALA A 178 1.05 4.95 -2.65
C ALA A 178 0.60 4.89 -4.11
N ASP A 179 1.34 5.56 -4.98
CA ASP A 179 1.08 5.60 -6.41
C ASP A 179 1.80 4.43 -7.10
N LEU A 180 1.03 3.59 -7.79
CA LEU A 180 1.52 2.61 -8.73
C LEU A 180 1.30 3.20 -10.13
N GLN A 181 2.37 3.38 -10.92
CA GLN A 181 2.30 4.01 -12.27
C GLN A 181 3.14 3.31 -13.35
N ASP A 182 3.91 2.29 -12.99
CA ASP A 182 4.76 1.48 -13.88
C ASP A 182 4.22 0.04 -13.98
N GLU A 183 2.91 -0.10 -14.20
CA GLU A 183 2.22 -1.38 -14.29
C GLU A 183 2.54 -2.14 -15.57
N PRO A 184 2.33 -3.47 -15.57
CA PRO A 184 2.44 -4.28 -16.77
C PRO A 184 1.56 -3.71 -17.89
N VAL A 185 2.19 -3.46 -19.03
CA VAL A 185 1.51 -3.10 -20.28
C VAL A 185 1.11 -4.39 -20.98
N ASP A 186 -0.14 -4.44 -21.46
CA ASP A 186 -0.64 -5.50 -22.32
C ASP A 186 -0.90 -4.94 -23.72
N THR A 187 -0.85 -5.79 -24.75
CA THR A 187 -1.08 -5.38 -26.14
C THR A 187 -2.44 -5.89 -26.60
N LEU A 188 -3.33 -4.95 -26.94
CA LEU A 188 -4.64 -5.21 -27.52
C LEU A 188 -4.62 -4.94 -29.04
N GLU A 189 -4.99 -5.93 -29.84
CA GLU A 189 -5.11 -5.79 -31.28
C GLU A 189 -6.54 -5.34 -31.65
N VAL A 190 -6.67 -4.16 -32.25
CA VAL A 190 -7.97 -3.66 -32.76
C VAL A 190 -8.12 -4.00 -34.23
N LEU A 191 -9.10 -4.86 -34.54
CA LEU A 191 -9.37 -5.37 -35.86
C LEU A 191 -10.47 -4.57 -36.58
N GLY A 192 -10.38 -4.52 -37.90
CA GLY A 192 -11.39 -3.94 -38.78
C GLY A 192 -12.32 -5.00 -39.35
N THR A 193 -13.57 -4.62 -39.64
CA THR A 193 -14.49 -5.46 -40.41
C THR A 193 -14.12 -5.42 -41.90
N ARG A 194 -13.86 -6.58 -42.52
CA ARG A 194 -13.87 -6.73 -43.98
C ARG A 194 -15.22 -7.27 -44.41
N THR A 195 -16.10 -6.42 -44.95
CA THR A 195 -17.36 -6.86 -45.52
C THR A 195 -17.12 -7.37 -46.92
N ARG A 196 -17.56 -8.60 -47.22
CA ARG A 196 -17.54 -9.16 -48.58
C ARG A 196 -18.97 -9.54 -48.97
N LEU A 197 -19.46 -8.98 -50.07
CA LEU A 197 -20.74 -9.37 -50.66
C LEU A 197 -20.59 -10.76 -51.27
N THR A 198 -21.47 -11.70 -50.91
CA THR A 198 -21.49 -13.03 -51.52
C THR A 198 -22.78 -13.12 -52.33
N SER A 199 -22.67 -13.07 -53.66
CA SER A 199 -23.81 -13.29 -54.54
C SER A 199 -24.10 -14.79 -54.61
N TYR A 200 -25.32 -15.20 -54.25
CA TYR A 200 -25.85 -16.54 -54.51
C TYR A 200 -26.48 -16.54 -55.91
N THR A 201 -25.94 -17.34 -56.83
CA THR A 201 -26.61 -17.66 -58.09
C THR A 201 -27.44 -18.93 -57.87
N TYR A 202 -28.74 -18.88 -58.20
CA TYR A 202 -29.68 -19.99 -58.11
C TYR A 202 -29.53 -20.95 -59.29
#